data_AF-A0A516HDI6-F1
#
_entry.id   AF-A0A516HDI6-F1
#
_cell.length_a   1.000
_cell.length_b   1.000
_cell.length_c   1.000
_cell.angle_alpha   90.00
_cell.angle_beta   90.00
_cell.angle_gamma   90.00
#
_symmetry.space_group_name_H-M   'P 1'
#
loop_
_entity.id
_entity.type
_entity.pdbx_description
1 polymer ?
#
loop_
_entity_poly.entity_id
_entity_poly.type
_entity_poly.pdbx_seq_one_letter_code
_entity_poly.pdbx_strand_id
1 'polypeptide(L)'
;MHPLLNQLLRPWRMVKHGSQLLYYSVIASRFSRQLELVQDNTGNIKSQDILLFCTLRNEAHRMEYFLEYYRNLGINHFIFVDNDSDDGFRYWIKDQSDVSVFFTRHSYKDSNFGMHWLNYLLRRYGSDHWCMTCDPDEFLVYPKIEDLSLRQLCQYLDQTHRPSLYTNMIDMYGKGALKECIYKPGTDPLSSHPYFDRCGYFYHENKAYTSLWVQGGVRLRTLFKENPVQAPALNKTPLIKWRWYYAYVSSMHMAIPRKLNKGYQQGVTGALLHFKFIADFEEKIVEEIERQEHYGDSLEYHKYQDFLKSSMHYEPQMSVKYQGWQQLQQLGLLVNQELI
;
A
#
# COMPACT_ATOMS: atom_id res chain seq x y z
N MET A 1 -14.82 -29.46 -0.69
CA MET A 1 -14.81 -29.69 -2.15
C MET A 1 -14.18 -31.06 -2.41
N HIS A 2 -14.86 -31.94 -3.13
CA HIS A 2 -14.38 -33.30 -3.42
C HIS A 2 -13.03 -33.25 -4.19
N PRO A 3 -12.00 -34.02 -3.81
CA PRO A 3 -10.66 -33.96 -4.42
C PRO A 3 -10.66 -34.23 -5.95
N LEU A 4 -11.61 -35.03 -6.43
CA LEU A 4 -11.80 -35.32 -7.87
C LEU A 4 -12.23 -34.08 -8.69
N LEU A 5 -13.06 -33.20 -8.13
CA LEU A 5 -13.52 -31.97 -8.80
C LEU A 5 -12.39 -30.95 -8.98
N ASN A 6 -11.42 -30.95 -8.05
CA ASN A 6 -10.22 -30.13 -8.17
C ASN A 6 -9.25 -30.63 -9.25
N GLN A 7 -9.18 -31.94 -9.51
CA GLN A 7 -8.37 -32.49 -10.60
C GLN A 7 -8.98 -32.19 -11.97
N LEU A 8 -10.32 -32.30 -12.11
CA LEU A 8 -11.02 -32.01 -13.36
C LEU A 8 -10.98 -30.53 -13.77
N LEU A 9 -11.02 -29.61 -12.80
CA LEU A 9 -10.94 -28.16 -13.06
C LEU A 9 -9.50 -27.64 -13.21
N ARG A 10 -8.48 -28.47 -12.94
CA ARG A 10 -7.07 -28.07 -12.95
C ARG A 10 -6.60 -27.52 -14.30
N PRO A 11 -6.90 -28.14 -15.46
CA PRO A 11 -6.49 -27.61 -16.76
C PRO A 11 -7.09 -26.24 -17.05
N TRP A 12 -8.39 -26.06 -16.75
CA TRP A 12 -9.09 -24.80 -16.96
C TRP A 12 -8.58 -23.67 -16.06
N ARG A 13 -8.24 -24.00 -14.79
CA ARG A 13 -7.57 -23.07 -13.88
C ARG A 13 -6.17 -22.69 -14.35
N MET A 14 -5.41 -23.62 -14.94
CA MET A 14 -4.09 -23.32 -15.52
C MET A 14 -4.19 -22.42 -16.75
N VAL A 15 -5.16 -22.67 -17.64
CA VAL A 15 -5.42 -21.80 -18.80
C VAL A 15 -5.83 -20.39 -18.35
N LYS A 16 -6.78 -20.29 -17.40
CA LYS A 16 -7.19 -19.00 -16.82
C LYS A 16 -6.03 -18.29 -16.12
N HIS A 17 -5.15 -19.02 -15.46
CA HIS A 17 -3.98 -18.44 -14.81
C HIS A 17 -2.96 -17.94 -15.83
N GLY A 18 -2.62 -18.75 -16.83
CA GLY A 18 -1.71 -18.36 -17.91
C GLY A 18 -2.24 -17.17 -18.71
N SER A 19 -3.55 -17.11 -18.98
CA SER A 19 -4.16 -15.97 -19.68
C SER A 19 -4.11 -14.69 -18.85
N GLN A 20 -4.29 -14.77 -17.52
CA GLN A 20 -4.11 -13.61 -16.64
C GLN A 20 -2.66 -13.11 -16.63
N LEU A 21 -1.68 -14.00 -16.51
CA LEU A 21 -0.27 -13.62 -16.53
C LEU A 21 0.12 -12.96 -17.86
N LEU A 22 -0.36 -13.51 -18.98
CA LEU A 22 -0.16 -12.93 -20.30
C LEU A 22 -0.84 -11.56 -20.42
N TYR A 23 -2.10 -11.46 -19.99
CA TYR A 23 -2.85 -10.20 -19.98
C TYR A 23 -2.09 -9.09 -19.24
N TYR A 24 -1.67 -9.34 -18.01
CA TYR A 24 -0.93 -8.33 -17.23
C TYR A 24 0.47 -8.05 -17.78
N SER A 25 1.12 -9.02 -18.43
CA SER A 25 2.39 -8.77 -19.13
C SER A 25 2.20 -7.84 -20.34
N VAL A 26 1.11 -8.00 -21.10
CA VAL A 26 0.76 -7.13 -22.23
C VAL A 26 0.38 -5.74 -21.74
N ILE A 27 -0.44 -5.65 -20.69
CA ILE A 27 -0.82 -4.37 -20.07
C ILE A 27 0.42 -3.63 -19.56
N ALA A 28 1.30 -4.27 -18.80
CA ALA A 28 2.55 -3.68 -18.34
C ALA A 28 3.40 -3.15 -19.50
N SER A 29 3.52 -3.93 -20.59
CA SER A 29 4.28 -3.52 -21.79
C SER A 29 3.62 -2.36 -22.56
N ARG A 30 2.30 -2.20 -22.45
CA ARG A 30 1.57 -1.07 -23.05
C ARG A 30 1.78 0.21 -22.23
N PHE A 31 1.61 0.12 -20.92
CA PHE A 31 1.73 1.25 -20.01
C PHE A 31 3.18 1.69 -19.79
N SER A 32 4.17 0.86 -20.07
CA SER A 32 5.58 1.28 -20.04
C SER A 32 5.90 2.41 -21.01
N ARG A 33 5.17 2.50 -22.13
CA ARG A 33 5.35 3.54 -23.15
C ARG A 33 4.87 4.92 -22.70
N GLN A 34 4.22 4.99 -21.55
CA GLN A 34 3.74 6.22 -20.92
C GLN A 34 4.76 6.81 -19.95
N LEU A 35 5.84 6.08 -19.66
CA LEU A 35 6.84 6.46 -18.66
C LEU A 35 8.07 7.07 -19.32
N GLU A 36 8.47 8.23 -18.84
CA GLU A 36 9.72 8.89 -19.17
C GLU A 36 10.69 8.74 -18.00
N LEU A 37 11.89 8.20 -18.21
CA LEU A 37 12.90 8.10 -17.16
C LEU A 37 13.59 9.45 -16.99
N VAL A 38 13.38 10.12 -15.85
CA VAL A 38 13.91 11.47 -15.58
C VAL A 38 15.08 11.47 -14.58
N GLN A 39 15.23 10.41 -13.79
CA GLN A 39 16.39 10.17 -12.92
C GLN A 39 16.69 8.67 -12.90
N ASP A 40 17.85 8.28 -13.44
CA ASP A 40 18.26 6.88 -13.51
C ASP A 40 19.43 6.57 -12.58
N ASN A 41 19.11 6.01 -11.43
CA ASN A 41 20.08 5.37 -10.55
C ASN A 41 19.89 3.84 -10.52
N THR A 42 19.15 3.25 -11.47
CA THR A 42 18.82 1.81 -11.44
C THR A 42 20.06 0.91 -11.59
N GLY A 43 21.16 1.45 -12.13
CA GLY A 43 22.47 0.77 -12.16
C GLY A 43 23.11 0.54 -10.78
N ASN A 44 22.63 1.22 -9.73
CA ASN A 44 23.12 1.03 -8.35
C ASN A 44 22.46 -0.15 -7.64
N ILE A 45 21.39 -0.73 -8.20
CA ILE A 45 20.63 -1.84 -7.60
C ILE A 45 21.50 -3.11 -7.59
N LYS A 46 21.73 -3.66 -6.39
CA LYS A 46 22.49 -4.90 -6.15
C LYS A 46 21.56 -6.07 -5.91
N SER A 47 22.00 -7.29 -6.21
CA SER A 47 21.18 -8.52 -6.14
C SER A 47 20.49 -8.83 -4.81
N GLN A 48 20.97 -8.28 -3.69
CA GLN A 48 20.38 -8.48 -2.36
C GLN A 48 19.61 -7.25 -1.85
N ASP A 49 19.42 -6.23 -2.68
CA ASP A 49 18.71 -5.02 -2.31
C ASP A 49 17.21 -5.28 -2.13
N ILE A 50 16.63 -4.61 -1.15
CA ILE A 50 15.18 -4.50 -0.97
C ILE A 50 14.75 -3.20 -1.63
N LEU A 51 13.79 -3.29 -2.55
CA LEU A 51 13.39 -2.18 -3.40
C LEU A 51 12.02 -1.67 -2.98
N LEU A 52 11.80 -0.36 -3.02
CA LEU A 52 10.50 0.24 -2.82
C LEU A 52 9.96 0.82 -4.13
N PHE A 53 8.69 0.58 -4.40
CA PHE A 53 7.95 1.08 -5.56
C PHE A 53 6.76 1.91 -5.10
N CYS A 54 6.61 3.12 -5.65
CA CYS A 54 5.55 4.02 -5.23
C CYS A 54 5.13 4.92 -6.39
N THR A 55 3.83 5.14 -6.56
CA THR A 55 3.31 6.18 -7.46
C THR A 55 2.86 7.35 -6.60
N LEU A 56 3.17 8.57 -7.03
CA LEU A 56 2.84 9.77 -6.28
C LEU A 56 2.47 10.92 -7.21
N ARG A 57 1.73 11.87 -6.64
CA ARG A 57 1.51 13.20 -7.20
C ARG A 57 1.38 14.17 -6.05
N ASN A 58 2.15 15.26 -6.08
CA ASN A 58 2.04 16.34 -5.09
C ASN A 58 2.24 15.88 -3.63
N GLU A 59 3.22 15.00 -3.42
CA GLU A 59 3.57 14.43 -2.11
C GLU A 59 4.98 14.82 -1.61
N ALA A 60 5.63 15.84 -2.19
CA ALA A 60 6.98 16.29 -1.82
C ALA A 60 7.11 16.58 -0.33
N HIS A 61 6.07 17.14 0.29
CA HIS A 61 6.02 17.45 1.72
C HIS A 61 6.19 16.22 2.64
N ARG A 62 5.90 15.00 2.17
CA ARG A 62 6.07 13.75 2.93
C ARG A 62 7.41 13.07 2.70
N MET A 63 8.09 13.41 1.61
CA MET A 63 9.19 12.60 1.08
C MET A 63 10.40 12.53 2.00
N GLU A 64 10.69 13.60 2.74
CA GLU A 64 11.81 13.63 3.70
C GLU A 64 11.69 12.50 4.73
N TYR A 65 10.57 12.47 5.45
CA TYR A 65 10.33 11.42 6.45
C TYR A 65 10.09 10.05 5.82
N PHE A 66 9.38 9.99 4.69
CA PHE A 66 9.12 8.72 3.98
C PHE A 66 10.42 8.00 3.59
N LEU A 67 11.37 8.71 2.99
CA LEU A 67 12.66 8.14 2.62
C LEU A 67 13.46 7.75 3.86
N GLU A 68 13.53 8.62 4.87
CA GLU A 68 14.25 8.34 6.12
C GLU A 68 13.72 7.06 6.78
N TYR A 69 12.39 6.96 6.94
CA TYR A 69 11.73 5.81 7.55
C TYR A 69 12.10 4.51 6.84
N TYR A 70 11.94 4.46 5.52
CA TYR A 70 12.17 3.23 4.76
C TYR A 70 13.66 2.90 4.60
N ARG A 71 14.55 3.91 4.54
CA ARG A 71 16.00 3.69 4.61
C ARG A 71 16.41 3.06 5.94
N ASN A 72 15.91 3.60 7.05
CA ASN A 72 16.15 3.06 8.39
C ASN A 72 15.61 1.64 8.53
N LEU A 73 14.47 1.34 7.88
CA LEU A 73 13.88 0.00 7.85
C LEU A 73 14.73 -1.01 7.06
N GLY A 74 15.51 -0.53 6.09
CA GLY A 74 16.44 -1.33 5.29
C GLY A 74 16.12 -1.39 3.79
N ILE A 75 15.27 -0.50 3.27
CA ILE A 75 15.12 -0.29 1.82
C ILE A 75 16.43 0.28 1.27
N ASN A 76 16.87 -0.26 0.14
CA ASN A 76 18.14 0.08 -0.48
C ASN A 76 17.99 0.95 -1.73
N HIS A 77 16.85 0.87 -2.42
CA HIS A 77 16.58 1.67 -3.61
C HIS A 77 15.10 1.99 -3.73
N PHE A 78 14.77 3.20 -4.18
CA PHE A 78 13.43 3.70 -4.38
C PHE A 78 13.16 3.92 -5.87
N ILE A 79 12.03 3.42 -6.35
CA ILE A 79 11.55 3.60 -7.71
C ILE A 79 10.20 4.31 -7.65
N PHE A 80 10.21 5.59 -8.02
CA PHE A 80 9.02 6.42 -8.03
C PHE A 80 8.43 6.57 -9.43
N VAL A 81 7.10 6.61 -9.49
CA VAL A 81 6.36 7.15 -10.64
C VAL A 81 5.75 8.49 -10.21
N ASP A 82 6.31 9.57 -10.72
CA ASP A 82 5.77 10.93 -10.58
C ASP A 82 4.68 11.17 -11.63
N ASN A 83 3.43 11.28 -11.18
CA ASN A 83 2.29 11.56 -12.03
C ASN A 83 2.01 13.07 -12.13
N ASP A 84 2.92 13.76 -12.80
CA ASP A 84 2.83 15.18 -13.19
C ASP A 84 2.81 16.16 -12.00
N SER A 85 3.61 15.89 -10.95
CA SER A 85 3.68 16.78 -9.77
C SER A 85 4.20 18.18 -10.12
N ASP A 86 3.63 19.19 -9.44
CA ASP A 86 3.98 20.60 -9.55
C ASP A 86 4.43 21.24 -8.21
N ASP A 87 4.53 20.42 -7.15
CA ASP A 87 4.92 20.82 -5.79
C ASP A 87 6.44 20.88 -5.53
N GLY A 88 7.25 20.70 -6.57
CA GLY A 88 8.71 20.71 -6.47
C GLY A 88 9.36 19.36 -6.14
N PHE A 89 8.60 18.25 -6.10
CA PHE A 89 9.11 16.89 -5.85
C PHE A 89 10.42 16.57 -6.62
N ARG A 90 10.42 16.78 -7.93
CA ARG A 90 11.56 16.47 -8.81
C ARG A 90 12.82 17.27 -8.49
N TYR A 91 12.66 18.52 -8.05
CA TYR A 91 13.80 19.35 -7.66
C TYR A 91 14.43 18.85 -6.35
N TRP A 92 13.58 18.42 -5.42
CA TRP A 92 14.01 17.94 -4.11
C TRP A 92 14.70 16.57 -4.17
N ILE A 93 14.27 15.68 -5.07
CA ILE A 93 14.76 14.29 -5.13
C ILE A 93 16.03 14.07 -6.00
N LYS A 94 16.41 15.08 -6.80
CA LYS A 94 17.40 14.94 -7.89
C LYS A 94 18.78 14.43 -7.46
N ASP A 95 19.18 14.69 -6.22
CA ASP A 95 20.53 14.41 -5.71
C ASP A 95 20.59 13.10 -4.88
N GLN A 96 19.49 12.34 -4.82
CA GLN A 96 19.41 11.08 -4.06
C GLN A 96 19.87 9.89 -4.92
N SER A 97 21.07 9.35 -4.62
CA SER A 97 21.71 8.28 -5.41
C SER A 97 21.03 6.91 -5.34
N ASP A 98 20.15 6.72 -4.36
CA ASP A 98 19.33 5.53 -4.12
C ASP A 98 17.90 5.68 -4.67
N VAL A 99 17.65 6.70 -5.49
CA VAL A 99 16.31 6.99 -6.04
C VAL A 99 16.33 7.04 -7.56
N SER A 100 15.40 6.34 -8.20
CA SER A 100 15.10 6.45 -9.62
C SER A 100 13.67 6.96 -9.82
N VAL A 101 13.48 7.88 -10.76
CA VAL A 101 12.18 8.54 -11.00
C VAL A 101 11.75 8.38 -12.45
N PHE A 102 10.53 7.87 -12.62
CA PHE A 102 9.81 7.81 -13.88
C PHE A 102 8.68 8.84 -13.85
N PHE A 103 8.50 9.59 -14.91
CA PHE A 103 7.53 10.66 -15.05
C PHE A 103 6.43 10.27 -16.05
N THR A 104 5.20 10.73 -15.81
CA THR A 104 4.07 10.54 -16.73
C THR A 104 2.97 11.59 -16.54
N ARG A 105 2.40 12.06 -17.65
CA ARG A 105 1.18 12.89 -17.69
C ARG A 105 -0.09 12.11 -18.03
N HIS A 106 0.02 10.79 -18.19
CA HIS A 106 -1.12 9.97 -18.54
C HIS A 106 -2.07 9.78 -17.34
N SER A 107 -3.31 9.38 -17.62
CA SER A 107 -4.34 9.22 -16.61
C SER A 107 -3.96 8.21 -15.53
N TYR A 108 -4.15 8.63 -14.28
CA TYR A 108 -3.92 7.83 -13.09
C TYR A 108 -4.97 6.73 -12.96
N LYS A 109 -6.25 7.06 -13.17
CA LYS A 109 -7.38 6.12 -13.17
C LYS A 109 -7.22 5.06 -14.25
N ASP A 110 -6.90 5.45 -15.48
CA ASP A 110 -6.72 4.51 -16.59
C ASP A 110 -5.54 3.55 -16.39
N SER A 111 -4.50 3.99 -15.66
CA SER A 111 -3.38 3.15 -15.26
C SER A 111 -3.69 2.24 -14.07
N ASN A 112 -4.97 2.12 -13.70
CA ASN A 112 -5.44 1.41 -12.52
C ASN A 112 -4.77 1.96 -11.25
N PHE A 113 -4.86 3.29 -11.10
CA PHE A 113 -4.29 4.04 -9.99
C PHE A 113 -2.78 3.80 -9.89
N GLY A 114 -2.07 3.98 -11.01
CA GLY A 114 -0.62 3.81 -11.12
C GLY A 114 -0.11 2.37 -11.16
N MET A 115 -0.93 1.39 -10.81
CA MET A 115 -0.47 0.00 -10.70
C MET A 115 -0.01 -0.61 -12.01
N HIS A 116 -0.52 -0.16 -13.17
CA HIS A 116 -0.03 -0.64 -14.46
C HIS A 116 1.39 -0.16 -14.75
N TRP A 117 1.74 1.06 -14.33
CA TRP A 117 3.12 1.56 -14.38
C TRP A 117 4.01 0.79 -13.41
N LEU A 118 3.58 0.63 -12.15
CA LEU A 118 4.35 -0.10 -11.15
C LEU A 118 4.54 -1.57 -11.53
N ASN A 119 3.54 -2.27 -12.07
CA ASN A 119 3.68 -3.64 -12.54
C ASN A 119 4.78 -3.80 -13.60
N TYR A 120 4.92 -2.82 -14.51
CA TYR A 120 6.02 -2.81 -15.47
C TYR A 120 7.37 -2.65 -14.78
N LEU A 121 7.49 -1.68 -13.88
CA LEU A 121 8.74 -1.40 -13.16
C LEU A 121 9.13 -2.54 -12.23
N LEU A 122 8.19 -3.12 -11.50
CA LEU A 122 8.35 -4.32 -10.68
C LEU A 122 8.83 -5.51 -11.52
N ARG A 123 8.25 -5.72 -12.70
CA ARG A 123 8.74 -6.76 -13.63
C ARG A 123 10.18 -6.50 -14.06
N ARG A 124 10.50 -5.25 -14.42
CA ARG A 124 11.80 -4.86 -14.99
C ARG A 124 12.93 -4.85 -13.96
N TYR A 125 12.68 -4.32 -12.77
CA TYR A 125 13.69 -4.05 -11.73
C TYR A 125 13.47 -4.86 -10.45
N GLY A 126 12.24 -5.27 -10.15
CA GLY A 126 11.90 -6.00 -8.93
C GLY A 126 12.15 -7.50 -8.97
N SER A 127 12.33 -8.09 -10.15
CA SER A 127 12.49 -9.54 -10.31
C SER A 127 13.66 -10.07 -9.46
N ASP A 128 13.39 -11.09 -8.64
CA ASP A 128 14.33 -11.70 -7.69
C ASP A 128 14.71 -10.83 -6.48
N HIS A 129 14.08 -9.68 -6.30
CA HIS A 129 14.17 -8.84 -5.11
C HIS A 129 12.96 -9.00 -4.19
N TRP A 130 13.15 -8.68 -2.92
CA TRP A 130 12.01 -8.31 -2.08
C TRP A 130 11.60 -6.89 -2.45
N CYS A 131 10.32 -6.72 -2.79
CA CYS A 131 9.77 -5.46 -3.24
C CYS A 131 8.70 -4.99 -2.25
N MET A 132 8.89 -3.79 -1.71
CA MET A 132 7.88 -3.04 -0.99
C MET A 132 7.10 -2.17 -1.97
N THR A 133 5.77 -2.23 -1.93
CA THR A 133 4.88 -1.34 -2.69
C THR A 133 3.93 -0.68 -1.71
N CYS A 134 3.93 0.65 -1.65
CA CYS A 134 3.08 1.43 -0.76
C CYS A 134 2.86 2.85 -1.28
N ASP A 135 1.82 3.50 -0.73
CA ASP A 135 1.55 4.90 -0.99
C ASP A 135 2.45 5.82 -0.10
N PRO A 136 2.69 7.09 -0.49
CA PRO A 136 3.54 8.03 0.26
C PRO A 136 3.11 8.32 1.71
N ASP A 137 1.87 8.02 2.05
CA ASP A 137 1.27 8.21 3.36
C ASP A 137 1.12 6.89 4.14
N GLU A 138 1.79 5.82 3.69
CA GLU A 138 1.76 4.50 4.33
C GLU A 138 3.11 4.07 4.90
N PHE A 139 3.08 3.54 6.12
CA PHE A 139 4.28 3.13 6.85
C PHE A 139 4.14 1.70 7.39
N LEU A 140 5.05 0.82 6.97
CA LEU A 140 5.05 -0.58 7.36
C LEU A 140 5.48 -0.77 8.82
N VAL A 141 4.64 -1.48 9.58
CA VAL A 141 4.94 -1.98 10.92
C VAL A 141 4.83 -3.50 10.91
N TYR A 142 5.76 -4.19 11.56
CA TYR A 142 5.75 -5.65 11.69
C TYR A 142 6.23 -6.08 13.09
N PRO A 143 6.01 -7.34 13.50
CA PRO A 143 6.43 -7.81 14.81
C PRO A 143 7.92 -7.61 15.05
N LYS A 144 8.27 -7.06 16.22
CA LYS A 144 9.65 -6.81 16.64
C LYS A 144 10.42 -5.86 15.71
N ILE A 145 9.75 -4.93 15.03
CA ILE A 145 10.37 -3.93 14.15
C ILE A 145 11.51 -3.14 14.82
N GLU A 146 11.49 -3.01 16.15
CA GLU A 146 12.55 -2.34 16.92
C GLU A 146 13.85 -3.18 17.00
N ASP A 147 13.75 -4.51 16.94
CA ASP A 147 14.87 -5.45 17.11
C ASP A 147 15.21 -6.22 15.81
N LEU A 148 14.28 -6.26 14.86
CA LEU A 148 14.32 -7.04 13.64
C LEU A 148 14.31 -6.10 12.43
N SER A 149 15.40 -6.08 11.66
CA SER A 149 15.44 -5.35 10.39
C SER A 149 14.52 -5.97 9.33
N LEU A 150 14.13 -5.18 8.32
CA LEU A 150 13.31 -5.68 7.21
C LEU A 150 14.02 -6.80 6.45
N ARG A 151 15.34 -6.75 6.38
CA ARG A 151 16.18 -7.80 5.78
C ARG A 151 16.05 -9.12 6.55
N GLN A 152 16.07 -9.08 7.88
CA GLN A 152 15.87 -10.29 8.69
C GLN A 152 14.44 -10.83 8.55
N LEU A 153 13.43 -9.96 8.49
CA LEU A 153 12.06 -10.38 8.17
C LEU A 153 11.99 -11.06 6.79
N CYS A 154 12.58 -10.46 5.76
CA CYS A 154 12.64 -11.03 4.41
C CYS A 154 13.34 -12.40 4.37
N GLN A 155 14.47 -12.54 5.09
CA GLN A 155 15.17 -13.81 5.24
C GLN A 155 14.31 -14.87 5.92
N TYR A 156 13.59 -14.49 6.98
CA TYR A 156 12.66 -15.38 7.66
C TYR A 156 11.54 -15.87 6.74
N LEU A 157 10.94 -14.94 5.97
CA LEU A 157 9.91 -15.27 4.99
C LEU A 157 10.45 -16.20 3.88
N ASP A 158 11.68 -15.99 3.41
CA ASP A 158 12.34 -16.88 2.45
C ASP A 158 12.56 -18.29 3.04
N GLN A 159 13.08 -18.38 4.27
CA GLN A 159 13.34 -19.65 4.98
C GLN A 159 12.06 -20.44 5.25
N THR A 160 10.93 -19.75 5.43
CA THR A 160 9.61 -20.37 5.66
C THR A 160 8.77 -20.50 4.39
N HIS A 161 9.37 -20.26 3.21
CA HIS A 161 8.74 -20.36 1.89
C HIS A 161 7.50 -19.47 1.70
N ARG A 162 7.52 -18.28 2.32
CA ARG A 162 6.46 -17.28 2.27
C ARG A 162 6.84 -16.20 1.27
N PRO A 163 6.18 -16.11 0.10
CA PRO A 163 6.59 -15.19 -0.95
C PRO A 163 6.10 -13.75 -0.73
N SER A 164 5.41 -13.47 0.37
CA SER A 164 4.70 -12.22 0.59
C SER A 164 4.29 -12.03 2.06
N LEU A 165 4.25 -10.78 2.52
CA LEU A 165 3.67 -10.40 3.80
C LEU A 165 2.28 -9.77 3.59
N TYR A 166 1.28 -10.28 4.31
CA TYR A 166 -0.04 -9.66 4.39
C TYR A 166 -0.04 -8.58 5.47
N THR A 167 -0.74 -7.48 5.20
CA THR A 167 -0.89 -6.38 6.17
C THR A 167 -2.34 -5.91 6.29
N ASN A 168 -2.75 -5.57 7.51
CA ASN A 168 -3.92 -4.72 7.71
C ASN A 168 -3.48 -3.25 7.63
N MET A 169 -4.16 -2.46 6.82
CA MET A 169 -4.04 -1.02 6.77
C MET A 169 -4.87 -0.40 7.90
N ILE A 170 -4.25 0.49 8.65
CA ILE A 170 -4.82 1.15 9.82
C ILE A 170 -4.81 2.65 9.55
N ASP A 171 -6.00 3.21 9.40
CA ASP A 171 -6.17 4.64 9.22
C ASP A 171 -5.83 5.40 10.51
N MET A 172 -4.85 6.29 10.39
CA MET A 172 -4.32 7.13 11.47
C MET A 172 -4.93 8.53 11.40
N TYR A 173 -5.26 9.11 12.55
CA TYR A 173 -5.88 10.42 12.65
C TYR A 173 -5.51 11.17 13.93
N GLY A 174 -5.68 12.49 13.91
CA GLY A 174 -5.48 13.35 15.08
C GLY A 174 -6.72 13.42 15.98
N LYS A 175 -6.57 14.03 17.16
CA LYS A 175 -7.67 14.17 18.13
C LYS A 175 -8.69 15.25 17.74
N GLY A 176 -8.20 16.31 17.10
CA GLY A 176 -8.99 17.49 16.75
C GLY A 176 -9.70 17.36 15.42
N ALA A 177 -10.29 18.46 14.95
CA ALA A 177 -10.85 18.53 13.61
C ALA A 177 -9.75 18.36 12.55
N LEU A 178 -10.14 17.99 11.31
CA LEU A 178 -9.15 17.78 10.24
C LEU A 178 -8.26 19.00 10.01
N LYS A 179 -8.84 20.21 10.07
CA LYS A 179 -8.12 21.49 9.91
C LYS A 179 -7.08 21.77 11.00
N GLU A 180 -7.23 21.12 12.16
CA GLU A 180 -6.29 21.25 13.29
C GLU A 180 -5.17 20.21 13.21
N CYS A 181 -5.34 19.20 12.36
CA CYS A 181 -4.43 18.07 12.24
C CYS A 181 -3.38 18.37 11.16
N ILE A 182 -2.53 19.33 11.51
CA ILE A 182 -1.46 19.83 10.66
C ILE A 182 -0.29 18.85 10.71
N TYR A 183 0.10 18.38 9.53
CA TYR A 183 1.35 17.64 9.36
C TYR A 183 2.48 18.62 9.04
N LYS A 184 3.58 18.54 9.80
CA LYS A 184 4.78 19.32 9.51
C LYS A 184 5.70 18.49 8.60
N PRO A 185 6.08 18.97 7.41
CA PRO A 185 7.01 18.28 6.52
C PRO A 185 8.29 17.84 7.24
N GLY A 186 8.79 16.64 6.92
CA GLY A 186 9.99 16.06 7.52
C GLY A 186 9.84 15.53 8.95
N THR A 187 8.64 15.62 9.55
CA THR A 187 8.39 15.03 10.88
C THR A 187 7.70 13.68 10.80
N ASP A 188 7.76 12.92 11.90
CA ASP A 188 7.00 11.67 12.07
C ASP A 188 5.49 11.96 12.07
N PRO A 189 4.70 11.42 11.14
CA PRO A 189 3.25 11.58 11.10
C PRO A 189 2.53 11.11 12.38
N LEU A 190 3.11 10.17 13.14
CA LEU A 190 2.56 9.76 14.44
C LEU A 190 2.56 10.90 15.46
N SER A 191 3.43 11.91 15.32
CA SER A 191 3.44 13.06 16.24
C SER A 191 2.14 13.88 16.16
N SER A 192 1.54 13.96 14.98
CA SER A 192 0.31 14.73 14.70
C SER A 192 -0.94 13.86 14.63
N HIS A 193 -0.83 12.62 14.16
CA HIS A 193 -1.94 11.70 13.93
C HIS A 193 -1.77 10.37 14.69
N PRO A 194 -1.68 10.38 16.04
CA PRO A 194 -1.33 9.19 16.79
C PRO A 194 -2.50 8.25 17.05
N TYR A 195 -3.73 8.59 16.68
CA TYR A 195 -4.93 7.83 17.05
C TYR A 195 -5.42 6.94 15.91
N PHE A 196 -6.01 5.80 16.28
CA PHE A 196 -6.68 4.88 15.37
C PHE A 196 -7.84 4.15 16.07
N ASP A 197 -8.70 3.49 15.30
CA ASP A 197 -9.80 2.70 15.82
C ASP A 197 -9.31 1.36 16.39
N ARG A 198 -9.62 1.08 17.66
CA ARG A 198 -9.21 -0.18 18.32
C ARG A 198 -9.97 -1.43 17.86
N CYS A 199 -11.15 -1.26 17.25
CA CYS A 199 -12.02 -2.34 16.80
C CYS A 199 -12.92 -1.86 15.66
N GLY A 200 -13.85 -2.72 15.21
CA GLY A 200 -14.73 -2.43 14.07
C GLY A 200 -14.13 -2.80 12.72
N TYR A 201 -13.28 -3.83 12.69
CA TYR A 201 -12.72 -4.42 11.47
C TYR A 201 -13.42 -5.74 11.17
N PHE A 202 -13.91 -5.87 9.95
CA PHE A 202 -14.67 -7.02 9.46
C PHE A 202 -13.86 -7.74 8.39
N TYR A 203 -13.79 -9.07 8.51
CA TYR A 203 -12.93 -9.91 7.69
C TYR A 203 -13.78 -10.88 6.86
N HIS A 204 -13.55 -10.89 5.55
CA HIS A 204 -14.26 -11.76 4.61
C HIS A 204 -13.28 -12.48 3.69
N GLU A 205 -13.30 -13.81 3.68
CA GLU A 205 -12.45 -14.56 2.76
C GLU A 205 -12.94 -14.47 1.31
N ASN A 206 -12.08 -13.97 0.42
CA ASN A 206 -12.29 -14.05 -1.01
C ASN A 206 -11.70 -15.35 -1.56
N LYS A 207 -12.54 -16.38 -1.64
CA LYS A 207 -12.16 -17.71 -2.16
C LYS A 207 -11.64 -17.68 -3.60
N ALA A 208 -12.06 -16.70 -4.42
CA ALA A 208 -11.65 -16.62 -5.82
C ALA A 208 -10.16 -16.30 -5.96
N TYR A 209 -9.60 -15.48 -5.08
CA TYR A 209 -8.19 -15.08 -5.10
C TYR A 209 -7.38 -15.60 -3.90
N THR A 210 -8.04 -16.31 -2.98
CA THR A 210 -7.47 -16.74 -1.69
C THR A 210 -6.83 -15.57 -0.95
N SER A 211 -7.57 -14.46 -0.91
CA SER A 211 -7.23 -13.25 -0.14
C SER A 211 -8.21 -13.08 1.01
N LEU A 212 -7.79 -12.33 2.03
CA LEU A 212 -8.64 -11.88 3.12
C LEU A 212 -9.01 -10.42 2.86
N TRP A 213 -10.29 -10.16 2.63
CA TRP A 213 -10.83 -8.82 2.47
C TRP A 213 -11.11 -8.22 3.84
N VAL A 214 -10.71 -6.97 4.05
CA VAL A 214 -10.93 -6.26 5.31
C VAL A 214 -11.60 -4.93 5.05
N GLN A 215 -12.63 -4.60 5.81
CA GLN A 215 -13.29 -3.30 5.82
C GLN A 215 -13.51 -2.89 7.27
N GLY A 216 -13.52 -1.59 7.57
CA GLY A 216 -13.69 -1.19 8.96
C GLY A 216 -13.09 0.16 9.32
N GLY A 217 -12.73 0.24 10.60
CA GLY A 217 -12.06 1.40 11.19
C GLY A 217 -12.85 2.69 11.06
N VAL A 218 -12.12 3.80 11.10
CA VAL A 218 -12.72 5.14 11.13
C VAL A 218 -13.58 5.39 9.90
N ARG A 219 -13.15 4.98 8.70
CA ARG A 219 -13.92 5.17 7.47
C ARG A 219 -15.27 4.47 7.51
N LEU A 220 -15.32 3.22 7.96
CA LEU A 220 -16.60 2.53 8.08
C LEU A 220 -17.49 3.21 9.13
N ARG A 221 -16.92 3.54 10.28
CA ARG A 221 -17.64 4.20 11.39
C ARG A 221 -18.24 5.55 10.98
N THR A 222 -17.52 6.35 10.19
CA THR A 222 -17.89 7.75 9.92
C THR A 222 -18.48 7.97 8.53
N LEU A 223 -17.90 7.37 7.48
CA LEU A 223 -18.25 7.65 6.07
C LEU A 223 -19.22 6.63 5.48
N PHE A 224 -19.14 5.38 5.94
CA PHE A 224 -19.85 4.25 5.34
C PHE A 224 -20.84 3.59 6.30
N LYS A 225 -21.26 4.30 7.36
CA LYS A 225 -22.21 3.78 8.35
C LYS A 225 -23.50 3.25 7.70
N GLU A 226 -24.08 4.02 6.78
CA GLU A 226 -25.32 3.66 6.09
C GLU A 226 -25.11 2.66 4.94
N ASN A 227 -23.87 2.47 4.47
CA ASN A 227 -23.56 1.49 3.43
C ASN A 227 -22.19 0.83 3.64
N PRO A 228 -22.06 -0.07 4.64
CA PRO A 228 -20.77 -0.64 5.03
C PRO A 228 -20.09 -1.46 3.93
N VAL A 229 -20.87 -2.06 3.03
CA VAL A 229 -20.36 -2.89 1.92
C VAL A 229 -19.50 -2.06 0.94
N GLN A 230 -19.75 -0.75 0.85
CA GLN A 230 -18.98 0.17 0.01
C GLN A 230 -17.72 0.72 0.69
N ALA A 231 -17.44 0.38 1.96
CA ALA A 231 -16.26 0.86 2.64
C ALA A 231 -14.97 0.41 1.90
N PRO A 232 -13.92 1.25 1.83
CA PRO A 232 -12.66 0.87 1.20
C PRO A 232 -12.04 -0.37 1.84
N ALA A 233 -11.27 -1.12 1.04
CA ALA A 233 -10.49 -2.22 1.58
C ALA A 233 -9.35 -1.73 2.46
N LEU A 234 -9.14 -2.46 3.54
CA LEU A 234 -8.06 -2.25 4.51
C LEU A 234 -7.05 -3.41 4.50
N ASN A 235 -7.12 -4.35 3.54
CA ASN A 235 -6.12 -5.40 3.40
C ASN A 235 -5.10 -5.05 2.32
N LYS A 236 -3.80 -5.12 2.57
CA LYS A 236 -2.76 -4.94 1.54
C LYS A 236 -1.75 -6.09 1.57
N THR A 237 -1.06 -6.31 0.46
CA THR A 237 0.08 -7.23 0.35
C THR A 237 1.28 -6.45 -0.17
N PRO A 238 1.89 -5.57 0.65
CA PRO A 238 2.84 -4.59 0.19
C PRO A 238 4.25 -5.15 -0.03
N LEU A 239 4.65 -6.19 0.72
CA LEU A 239 5.99 -6.77 0.66
C LEU A 239 5.93 -8.15 -0.03
N ILE A 240 6.53 -8.26 -1.21
CA ILE A 240 6.49 -9.48 -2.03
C ILE A 240 7.89 -9.82 -2.55
N LYS A 241 8.28 -11.10 -2.48
CA LYS A 241 9.44 -11.63 -3.21
C LYS A 241 9.07 -11.73 -4.69
N TRP A 242 9.42 -10.71 -5.44
CA TRP A 242 8.87 -10.51 -6.78
C TRP A 242 9.50 -11.45 -7.80
N ARG A 243 8.70 -11.82 -8.80
CA ARG A 243 9.13 -12.59 -9.97
C ARG A 243 8.61 -11.90 -11.22
N TRP A 244 9.32 -12.03 -12.33
CA TRP A 244 9.02 -11.33 -13.59
C TRP A 244 7.58 -11.54 -14.12
N TYR A 245 6.93 -12.64 -13.73
CA TYR A 245 5.57 -12.96 -14.13
C TYR A 245 4.50 -12.57 -13.10
N TYR A 246 4.87 -12.01 -11.95
CA TYR A 246 3.90 -11.54 -10.96
C TYR A 246 3.26 -10.22 -11.40
N ALA A 247 2.06 -9.97 -10.90
CA ALA A 247 1.36 -8.71 -11.11
C ALA A 247 0.39 -8.44 -9.97
N TYR A 248 0.27 -7.18 -9.58
CA TYR A 248 -0.88 -6.67 -8.85
C TYR A 248 -2.08 -6.53 -9.78
N VAL A 249 -3.27 -6.93 -9.30
CA VAL A 249 -4.50 -6.97 -10.11
C VAL A 249 -5.62 -6.07 -9.59
N SER A 250 -5.50 -5.56 -8.36
CA SER A 250 -6.52 -4.72 -7.72
C SER A 250 -5.83 -3.84 -6.68
N SER A 251 -5.27 -2.70 -7.12
CA SER A 251 -4.32 -1.92 -6.32
C SER A 251 -3.26 -2.85 -5.68
N MET A 252 -2.88 -2.59 -4.43
CA MET A 252 -2.03 -3.45 -3.59
C MET A 252 -2.82 -4.50 -2.80
N HIS A 253 -4.13 -4.63 -3.01
CA HIS A 253 -5.00 -5.53 -2.24
C HIS A 253 -4.90 -6.99 -2.69
N MET A 254 -4.55 -7.23 -3.96
CA MET A 254 -4.44 -8.58 -4.53
C MET A 254 -3.37 -8.65 -5.61
N ALA A 255 -2.62 -9.74 -5.60
CA ALA A 255 -1.63 -10.09 -6.61
C ALA A 255 -1.89 -11.47 -7.22
N ILE A 256 -1.29 -11.71 -8.38
CA ILE A 256 -1.20 -13.02 -9.02
C ILE A 256 0.26 -13.46 -9.10
N PRO A 257 0.55 -14.75 -8.88
CA PRO A 257 -0.36 -15.88 -8.61
C PRO A 257 -1.04 -15.81 -7.24
N ARG A 258 -2.20 -16.47 -7.12
CA ARG A 258 -3.06 -16.45 -5.90
C ARG A 258 -2.35 -16.81 -4.60
N LYS A 259 -1.24 -17.56 -4.66
CA LYS A 259 -0.44 -17.90 -3.49
C LYS A 259 0.12 -16.67 -2.76
N LEU A 260 0.30 -15.55 -3.46
CA LEU A 260 0.75 -14.27 -2.90
C LEU A 260 -0.28 -13.65 -1.95
N ASN A 261 -1.55 -14.04 -2.06
CA ASN A 261 -2.61 -13.47 -1.23
C ASN A 261 -2.85 -14.25 0.06
N LYS A 262 -2.11 -15.36 0.27
CA LYS A 262 -2.29 -16.28 1.41
C LYS A 262 -1.55 -15.85 2.68
N GLY A 263 -0.87 -14.70 2.67
CA GLY A 263 -0.07 -14.24 3.81
C GLY A 263 -0.87 -14.18 5.12
N TYR A 264 -2.17 -13.89 5.08
CA TYR A 264 -3.03 -13.85 6.27
C TYR A 264 -3.21 -15.21 6.97
N GLN A 265 -2.95 -16.31 6.28
CA GLN A 265 -3.02 -17.68 6.82
C GLN A 265 -1.68 -18.14 7.40
N GLN A 266 -0.65 -17.30 7.29
CA GLN A 266 0.70 -17.57 7.75
C GLN A 266 0.86 -16.87 9.09
N GLY A 267 1.53 -17.50 10.06
CA GLY A 267 1.48 -17.09 11.47
C GLY A 267 2.05 -15.71 11.78
N VAL A 268 2.51 -14.96 10.78
CA VAL A 268 3.04 -13.60 10.90
C VAL A 268 2.44 -12.69 9.83
N THR A 269 1.86 -11.58 10.28
CA THR A 269 1.36 -10.48 9.44
C THR A 269 1.96 -9.15 9.89
N GLY A 270 1.82 -8.11 9.07
CA GLY A 270 2.17 -6.74 9.44
C GLY A 270 0.96 -5.81 9.47
N ALA A 271 1.23 -4.52 9.62
CA ALA A 271 0.28 -3.45 9.45
C ALA A 271 0.87 -2.32 8.60
N LEU A 272 0.02 -1.58 7.89
CA LEU A 272 0.37 -0.30 7.27
C LEU A 272 -0.33 0.81 8.04
N LEU A 273 0.43 1.67 8.71
CA LEU A 273 -0.11 2.89 9.30
C LEU A 273 -0.32 3.90 8.17
N HIS A 274 -1.55 4.38 8.01
CA HIS A 274 -1.97 5.15 6.85
C HIS A 274 -2.45 6.56 7.26
N PHE A 275 -1.76 7.59 6.78
CA PHE A 275 -1.87 8.99 7.23
C PHE A 275 -2.55 9.90 6.19
N LYS A 276 -3.73 9.46 5.72
CA LYS A 276 -4.52 10.20 4.73
C LYS A 276 -5.18 11.46 5.28
N PHE A 277 -5.55 11.45 6.56
CA PHE A 277 -6.35 12.51 7.19
C PHE A 277 -5.51 13.68 7.74
N ILE A 278 -4.79 14.37 6.86
CA ILE A 278 -4.06 15.62 7.19
C ILE A 278 -4.87 16.87 6.81
N ALA A 279 -4.54 18.04 7.37
CA ALA A 279 -5.24 19.30 7.06
C ALA A 279 -5.37 19.59 5.56
N ASP A 280 -4.30 19.36 4.79
CA ASP A 280 -4.23 19.61 3.33
C ASP A 280 -5.07 18.61 2.50
N PHE A 281 -5.70 17.64 3.15
CA PHE A 281 -6.56 16.66 2.48
C PHE A 281 -7.78 17.31 1.81
N GLU A 282 -8.27 18.45 2.33
CA GLU A 282 -9.36 19.21 1.68
C GLU A 282 -8.96 19.72 0.30
N GLU A 283 -7.76 20.31 0.18
CA GLU A 283 -7.24 20.83 -1.09
C GLU A 283 -6.99 19.68 -2.08
N LYS A 284 -6.45 18.56 -1.60
CA LYS A 284 -6.27 17.34 -2.42
C LYS A 284 -7.59 16.77 -2.94
N ILE A 285 -8.66 16.81 -2.15
CA ILE A 285 -9.99 16.36 -2.60
C ILE A 285 -10.51 17.24 -3.74
N VAL A 286 -10.36 18.56 -3.61
CA VAL A 286 -10.79 19.50 -4.64
C VAL A 286 -10.03 19.25 -5.95
N GLU A 287 -8.71 19.12 -5.89
CA GLU A 287 -7.87 18.81 -7.05
C GLU A 287 -8.31 17.50 -7.75
N GLU A 288 -8.48 16.42 -7.00
CA GLU A 288 -8.83 15.11 -7.55
C GLU A 288 -10.26 15.02 -8.12
N ILE A 289 -11.18 15.86 -7.64
CA ILE A 289 -12.52 16.00 -8.22
C ILE A 289 -12.43 16.73 -9.57
N GLU A 290 -11.69 17.84 -9.64
CA GLU A 290 -11.51 18.61 -10.88
C GLU A 290 -10.85 17.77 -11.98
N ARG A 291 -9.89 16.91 -11.61
CA ARG A 291 -9.16 16.05 -12.54
C ARG A 291 -9.92 14.79 -12.97
N GLN A 292 -10.98 14.40 -12.24
CA GLN A 292 -11.74 13.15 -12.48
C GLN A 292 -10.90 11.85 -12.39
N GLU A 293 -9.77 11.88 -11.66
CA GLU A 293 -8.81 10.78 -11.55
C GLU A 293 -9.05 9.88 -10.31
N HIS A 294 -10.14 10.10 -9.58
CA HIS A 294 -10.42 9.45 -8.30
C HIS A 294 -10.99 8.02 -8.38
N TYR A 295 -10.77 7.25 -7.31
CA TYR A 295 -11.33 5.90 -7.10
C TYR A 295 -12.83 5.95 -6.76
N GLY A 296 -13.60 5.00 -7.29
CA GLY A 296 -14.99 4.76 -6.86
C GLY A 296 -16.07 5.71 -7.42
N ASP A 297 -15.86 6.31 -8.60
CA ASP A 297 -16.86 7.11 -9.34
C ASP A 297 -17.60 8.15 -8.46
N SER A 298 -16.85 9.10 -7.89
CA SER A 298 -17.29 10.26 -7.09
C SER A 298 -17.96 9.98 -5.72
N LEU A 299 -18.45 8.77 -5.47
CA LEU A 299 -19.17 8.40 -4.23
C LEU A 299 -18.31 8.52 -2.97
N GLU A 300 -17.04 8.12 -3.04
CA GLU A 300 -16.10 8.23 -1.92
C GLU A 300 -15.77 9.71 -1.63
N TYR A 301 -15.60 10.53 -2.68
CA TYR A 301 -15.16 11.92 -2.57
C TYR A 301 -16.27 12.88 -2.15
N HIS A 302 -17.51 12.68 -2.60
CA HIS A 302 -18.67 13.43 -2.07
C HIS A 302 -18.86 13.16 -0.56
N LYS A 303 -18.69 11.91 -0.13
CA LYS A 303 -18.73 11.57 1.30
C LYS A 303 -17.58 12.20 2.08
N TYR A 304 -16.39 12.34 1.48
CA TYR A 304 -15.30 13.08 2.11
C TYR A 304 -15.62 14.57 2.26
N GLN A 305 -16.30 15.22 1.31
CA GLN A 305 -16.71 16.63 1.46
C GLN A 305 -17.70 16.83 2.62
N ASP A 306 -18.61 15.89 2.85
CA ASP A 306 -19.50 15.93 4.02
C ASP A 306 -18.73 15.62 5.31
N PHE A 307 -17.74 14.73 5.26
CA PHE A 307 -16.84 14.43 6.36
C PHE A 307 -15.92 15.59 6.76
N LEU A 308 -15.51 16.43 5.79
CA LEU A 308 -14.75 17.65 6.05
C LEU A 308 -15.54 18.66 6.90
N LYS A 309 -16.88 18.64 6.80
CA LYS A 309 -17.78 19.48 7.60
C LYS A 309 -18.04 18.90 8.98
N SER A 310 -18.02 17.58 9.14
CA SER A 310 -18.12 16.88 10.43
C SER A 310 -16.72 16.52 10.96
N SER A 311 -16.07 17.51 11.58
CA SER A 311 -14.78 17.41 12.30
C SER A 311 -14.40 15.99 12.76
N MET A 312 -13.23 15.51 12.31
CA MET A 312 -12.59 14.24 12.65
C MET A 312 -12.99 13.71 14.03
N HIS A 313 -13.73 12.60 14.02
CA HIS A 313 -14.33 12.02 15.22
C HIS A 313 -13.33 11.12 15.92
N TYR A 314 -12.34 11.73 16.59
CA TYR A 314 -11.80 11.10 17.78
C TYR A 314 -12.98 10.73 18.68
N GLU A 315 -13.18 9.43 18.87
CA GLU A 315 -14.25 8.87 19.67
C GLU A 315 -13.58 8.25 20.89
N PRO A 316 -13.66 8.84 22.10
CA PRO A 316 -13.00 8.31 23.29
C PRO A 316 -13.24 6.81 23.54
N GLN A 317 -14.40 6.28 23.12
CA GLN A 317 -14.74 4.87 23.28
C GLN A 317 -14.14 3.95 22.21
N MET A 318 -13.53 4.48 21.15
CA MET A 318 -13.03 3.69 20.02
C MET A 318 -11.59 4.05 19.65
N SER A 319 -11.22 5.32 19.76
CA SER A 319 -9.94 5.88 19.38
C SER A 319 -8.89 5.64 20.46
N VAL A 320 -7.83 4.92 20.13
CA VAL A 320 -6.69 4.67 21.02
C VAL A 320 -5.42 5.24 20.40
N LYS A 321 -4.49 5.70 21.26
CA LYS A 321 -3.18 6.19 20.83
C LYS A 321 -2.32 4.98 20.45
N TYR A 322 -1.63 5.05 19.32
CA TYR A 322 -0.64 4.06 18.90
C TYR A 322 0.51 3.97 19.89
N GLN A 323 0.85 2.74 20.28
CA GLN A 323 1.90 2.43 21.26
C GLN A 323 2.94 1.42 20.76
N GLY A 324 2.82 0.94 19.53
CA GLY A 324 3.71 -0.07 18.96
C GLY A 324 2.98 -1.31 18.44
N TRP A 325 3.73 -2.24 17.85
CA TRP A 325 3.18 -3.44 17.22
C TRP A 325 2.52 -4.40 18.22
N GLN A 326 2.97 -4.44 19.48
CA GLN A 326 2.40 -5.29 20.54
C GLN A 326 0.94 -4.91 20.81
N GLN A 327 0.64 -3.60 20.78
CA GLN A 327 -0.73 -3.11 20.90
C GLN A 327 -1.59 -3.58 19.72
N LEU A 328 -1.07 -3.48 18.49
CA LEU A 328 -1.77 -3.98 17.31
C LEU A 328 -2.04 -5.48 17.39
N GLN A 329 -1.09 -6.25 17.94
CA GLN A 329 -1.26 -7.67 18.18
C GLN A 329 -2.35 -7.95 19.21
N GLN A 330 -2.35 -7.24 20.33
CA GLN A 330 -3.36 -7.38 21.38
C GLN A 330 -4.77 -7.10 20.84
N LEU A 331 -4.89 -6.17 19.89
CA LEU A 331 -6.14 -5.82 19.22
C LEU A 331 -6.51 -6.74 18.04
N GLY A 332 -5.65 -7.71 17.69
CA GLY A 332 -5.86 -8.63 16.56
C GLY A 332 -5.71 -7.98 15.18
N LEU A 333 -5.10 -6.80 15.10
CA LEU A 333 -4.82 -6.08 13.84
C LEU A 333 -3.48 -6.49 13.22
N LEU A 334 -2.65 -7.17 13.99
CA LEU A 334 -1.39 -7.75 13.58
C LEU A 334 -1.27 -9.13 14.24
N VAL A 335 -0.68 -10.10 13.56
CA VAL A 335 -0.54 -11.47 14.07
C VAL A 335 0.94 -11.82 14.15
N ASN A 336 1.37 -12.30 15.32
CA ASN A 336 2.64 -13.00 15.48
C ASN A 336 2.43 -14.24 16.36
N GLN A 337 2.32 -15.39 15.71
CA GLN A 337 2.22 -16.71 16.34
C GLN A 337 3.58 -17.42 16.37
N GLU A 338 4.63 -16.73 15.95
CA GLU A 338 5.95 -17.29 15.72
C GLU A 338 6.97 -16.62 16.64
N LEU A 339 7.92 -17.40 17.13
CA LEU A 339 9.06 -16.90 17.89
C LEU A 339 10.10 -16.34 16.89
N ILE A 340 9.70 -15.44 15.98
CA ILE A 340 10.66 -14.68 15.15
C ILE A 340 11.59 -13.91 16.06
#